data_AF-A0A2H9Q152-F1
#
_entry.id   AF-A0A2H9Q152-F1
#
_cell.length_a   1.000
_cell.length_b   1.000
_cell.length_c   1.000
_cell.angle_alpha   90.00
_cell.angle_beta   90.00
_cell.angle_gamma   90.00
#
_symmetry.space_group_name_H-M   'P 1'
#
loop_
_entity.id
_entity.type
_entity.pdbx_description
1 polymer ?
#
loop_
_entity_poly.entity_id
_entity_poly.type
_entity_poly.pdbx_seq_one_letter_code
_entity_poly.pdbx_strand_id
1 'polypeptide(L)'
;SIIFNNGERACGCAHSFAMRGLAKYLLRNHPDMTNDAILSELGKWKVLFFPDIHEQKAQALEANGIDSTNYINLASNLYRGIEQGQTSGGSMVGGC
;
A
#
# COMPACT_ATOMS: atom_id res chain seq x y z
N SER A 1 -6.71 -0.16 -2.06
CA SER A 1 -6.71 1.30 -2.24
C SER A 1 -7.10 1.99 -0.94
N ILE A 2 -6.65 3.23 -0.66
CA ILE A 2 -7.13 4.04 0.48
C ILE A 2 -8.26 5.01 0.11
N ILE A 3 -8.49 5.21 -1.19
CA ILE A 3 -9.60 5.96 -1.78
C ILE A 3 -10.20 5.18 -2.96
N PHE A 4 -11.49 5.35 -3.21
CA PHE A 4 -12.15 4.90 -4.44
C PHE A 4 -11.90 5.88 -5.59
N ASN A 5 -12.24 5.49 -6.82
CA ASN A 5 -12.05 6.31 -8.01
C ASN A 5 -12.86 7.63 -7.98
N ASN A 6 -13.93 7.66 -7.18
CA ASN A 6 -14.73 8.87 -6.94
C ASN A 6 -14.14 9.79 -5.84
N GLY A 7 -12.96 9.46 -5.30
CA GLY A 7 -12.29 10.24 -4.25
C GLY A 7 -12.80 10.00 -2.83
N GLU A 8 -13.84 9.17 -2.66
CA GLU A 8 -14.30 8.77 -1.33
C GLU A 8 -13.30 7.84 -0.65
N ARG A 9 -13.33 7.81 0.69
CA ARG A 9 -12.48 6.91 1.48
C ARG A 9 -12.82 5.45 1.18
N ALA A 10 -11.81 4.60 1.02
CA ALA A 10 -12.03 3.17 0.76
C ALA A 10 -12.45 2.38 2.02
N CYS A 11 -12.02 2.82 3.21
CA CYS A 11 -12.57 2.35 4.51
C CYS A 11 -12.75 3.54 5.46
N GLY A 12 -13.70 3.43 6.40
CA GLY A 12 -13.82 4.28 7.60
C GLY A 12 -12.89 3.92 8.76
N CYS A 13 -11.99 2.95 8.57
CA CYS A 13 -11.05 2.45 9.56
C CYS A 13 -9.98 3.51 9.91
N ALA A 14 -9.41 3.46 11.12
CA ALA A 14 -8.35 4.39 11.58
C ALA A 14 -7.14 4.47 10.61
N HIS A 15 -6.76 3.36 9.99
CA HIS A 15 -5.66 3.30 9.03
C HIS A 15 -5.91 4.17 7.78
N SER A 16 -7.16 4.29 7.32
CA SER A 16 -7.53 5.16 6.20
C SER A 16 -7.33 6.64 6.56
N PHE A 17 -7.65 7.03 7.80
CA PHE A 17 -7.39 8.38 8.29
C PHE A 17 -5.90 8.67 8.43
N ALA A 18 -5.12 7.75 9.01
CA ALA A 18 -3.68 7.90 9.17
C ALA A 18 -2.96 8.05 7.82
N MET A 19 -3.25 7.15 6.87
CA MET A 19 -2.61 7.19 5.54
C MET A 19 -2.99 8.43 4.72
N ARG A 20 -4.25 8.86 4.76
CA ARG A 20 -4.69 10.09 4.08
C ARG A 20 -4.16 11.34 4.75
N GLY A 21 -4.06 11.34 6.09
CA GLY A 21 -3.45 12.42 6.86
C GLY A 21 -1.97 12.59 6.53
N LEU A 22 -1.22 11.48 6.49
CA LEU A 22 0.19 11.47 6.09
C LEU A 22 0.36 11.98 4.66
N ALA A 23 -0.44 11.48 3.70
CA ALA A 23 -0.39 11.96 2.31
C ALA A 23 -0.62 13.48 2.23
N LYS A 24 -1.63 14.00 2.94
CA LYS A 24 -1.90 15.44 3.02
C LYS A 24 -0.74 16.21 3.67
N TYR A 25 -0.12 15.66 4.71
CA TYR A 25 1.02 16.28 5.38
C TYR A 25 2.21 16.40 4.44
N LEU A 26 2.58 15.31 3.75
CA LEU A 26 3.69 15.29 2.79
C LEU A 26 3.47 16.30 1.65
N LEU A 27 2.28 16.26 1.02
CA LEU A 27 1.95 17.18 -0.07
C LEU A 27 1.97 18.66 0.32
N ARG A 28 1.65 19.00 1.58
CA ARG A 28 1.59 20.40 2.04
C ARG A 28 2.91 20.93 2.57
N ASN A 29 3.73 20.07 3.18
CA ASN A 29 4.92 20.49 3.92
C ASN A 29 6.23 20.09 3.22
N HIS A 30 6.18 19.21 2.23
CA HIS A 30 7.34 18.76 1.46
C HIS A 30 7.10 18.96 -0.06
N PRO A 31 6.96 20.21 -0.53
CA PRO A 31 6.76 20.48 -1.97
C PRO A 31 8.00 20.13 -2.82
N ASP A 32 9.13 19.91 -2.18
CA ASP A 32 10.39 19.42 -2.75
C ASP A 32 10.38 17.92 -3.06
N MET A 33 9.49 17.15 -2.41
CA MET A 33 9.36 15.72 -2.69
C MET A 33 8.63 15.50 -4.01
N THR A 34 9.22 14.65 -4.85
CA THR A 34 8.55 14.16 -6.07
C THR A 34 7.37 13.25 -5.71
N ASN A 35 6.44 13.09 -6.65
CA ASN A 35 5.31 12.16 -6.48
C ASN A 35 5.79 10.74 -6.12
N ASP A 36 6.86 10.26 -6.75
CA ASP A 36 7.43 8.94 -6.47
C ASP A 36 8.01 8.85 -5.06
N ALA A 37 8.67 9.91 -4.59
CA ALA A 37 9.17 9.98 -3.21
C ALA A 37 8.01 9.93 -2.20
N ILE A 38 6.92 10.65 -2.45
CA ILE A 38 5.73 10.64 -1.61
C ILE A 38 5.07 9.25 -1.63
N LEU A 39 4.93 8.63 -2.80
CA LEU A 39 4.35 7.29 -2.93
C LEU A 39 5.21 6.22 -2.26
N SER A 40 6.54 6.31 -2.37
CA SER A 40 7.47 5.43 -1.68
C SER A 40 7.34 5.56 -0.17
N GLU A 41 7.26 6.78 0.35
CA GLU A 41 7.10 7.02 1.79
C GLU A 41 5.75 6.47 2.29
N LEU A 42 4.65 6.77 1.61
CA LEU A 42 3.35 6.16 1.91
C LEU A 42 3.40 4.63 1.84
N GLY A 43 4.15 4.07 0.90
CA GLY A 43 4.37 2.63 0.77
C GLY A 43 5.04 2.03 2.00
N LYS A 44 6.13 2.63 2.48
CA LYS A 44 6.82 2.20 3.70
C LYS A 44 5.89 2.20 4.91
N TRP A 45 5.15 3.30 5.13
CA TRP A 45 4.20 3.39 6.24
C TRP A 45 3.10 2.33 6.16
N LYS A 46 2.61 2.04 4.95
CA LYS A 46 1.62 0.98 4.75
C LYS A 46 2.20 -0.42 5.04
N VAL A 47 3.44 -0.69 4.64
CA VAL A 47 4.13 -1.95 4.97
C VAL A 47 4.28 -2.10 6.48
N LEU A 48 4.68 -1.03 7.19
CA LEU A 48 4.79 -1.04 8.65
C LEU A 48 3.45 -1.32 9.37
N PHE A 49 2.33 -0.82 8.84
CA PHE A 49 1.01 -1.07 9.43
C PHE A 49 0.44 -2.46 9.12
N PHE A 50 0.89 -3.10 8.03
CA PHE A 50 0.37 -4.39 7.57
C PHE A 50 1.50 -5.33 7.15
N PRO A 51 2.42 -5.71 8.06
CA PRO A 51 3.64 -6.43 7.71
C PRO A 51 3.35 -7.78 7.06
N ASP A 52 2.49 -8.61 7.66
CA ASP A 52 2.26 -10.00 7.21
C ASP A 52 1.75 -10.08 5.76
N ILE A 53 0.81 -9.20 5.39
CA ILE A 53 0.23 -9.17 4.04
C ILE A 53 1.29 -8.72 3.02
N HIS A 54 2.14 -7.75 3.38
CA HIS A 54 3.19 -7.28 2.48
C HIS A 54 4.37 -8.24 2.42
N GLU A 55 4.63 -9.03 3.47
CA GLU A 55 5.63 -10.10 3.41
C GLU A 55 5.21 -11.18 2.39
N GLN A 56 3.97 -11.66 2.45
CA GLN A 56 3.43 -12.61 1.47
C GLN A 56 3.49 -12.04 0.05
N LYS A 57 3.09 -10.78 -0.10
CA LYS A 57 3.16 -10.09 -1.38
C LYS A 57 4.59 -9.95 -1.90
N ALA A 58 5.56 -9.65 -1.03
CA ALA A 58 6.96 -9.53 -1.41
C ALA A 58 7.50 -10.85 -1.98
N GLN A 59 7.19 -11.98 -1.33
CA GLN A 59 7.55 -13.31 -1.83
C GLN A 59 6.94 -13.60 -3.21
N ALA A 60 5.66 -13.24 -3.40
CA ALA A 60 4.98 -13.41 -4.68
C ALA A 60 5.55 -12.49 -5.77
N LEU A 61 5.95 -11.25 -5.45
CA LEU A 61 6.62 -10.35 -6.39
C LEU A 61 7.96 -10.92 -6.86
N GLU A 62 8.79 -11.40 -5.93
CA GLU A 62 10.09 -12.00 -6.23
C GLU A 62 9.94 -13.24 -7.12
N ALA A 63 8.96 -14.11 -6.83
CA ALA A 63 8.67 -15.28 -7.65
C ALA A 63 8.26 -14.94 -9.09
N ASN A 64 7.74 -13.73 -9.33
CA ASN A 64 7.37 -13.23 -10.65
C ASN A 64 8.43 -12.29 -11.27
N GLY A 65 9.62 -12.20 -10.68
CA GLY A 65 10.73 -11.37 -11.17
C GLY A 65 10.51 -9.87 -10.98
N ILE A 66 9.65 -9.48 -10.04
CA ILE A 66 9.35 -8.08 -9.71
C ILE A 66 10.11 -7.70 -8.44
N ASP A 67 10.74 -6.53 -8.44
CA ASP A 67 11.46 -6.00 -7.28
C ASP A 67 10.51 -5.73 -6.09
N SER A 68 10.65 -6.54 -5.04
CA SER A 68 9.91 -6.46 -3.78
C SER A 68 10.34 -5.28 -2.91
N THR A 69 11.55 -4.74 -3.11
CA THR A 69 12.08 -3.60 -2.36
C THR A 69 11.51 -2.27 -2.86
N ASN A 70 10.89 -2.28 -4.03
CA ASN A 70 10.13 -1.14 -4.53
C ASN A 70 8.80 -1.01 -3.76
N TYR A 71 8.81 -0.15 -2.74
CA TYR A 71 7.65 0.10 -1.87
C TYR A 71 6.42 0.61 -2.62
N ILE A 72 6.58 1.26 -3.78
CA ILE A 72 5.43 1.67 -4.60
C ILE A 72 4.73 0.43 -5.15
N ASN A 73 5.48 -0.49 -5.74
CA ASN A 73 4.95 -1.75 -6.27
C ASN A 73 4.36 -2.62 -5.16
N LEU A 74 5.10 -2.80 -4.07
CA LEU A 74 4.72 -3.60 -2.93
C LEU A 74 3.42 -3.09 -2.29
N ALA A 75 3.29 -1.78 -2.07
CA ALA A 75 2.12 -1.18 -1.44
C ALA A 75 0.95 -0.89 -2.41
N SER A 76 1.17 -0.94 -3.73
CA SER A 76 0.15 -0.63 -4.74
C SER A 76 -0.96 -1.69 -4.85
N ASN A 77 -2.03 -1.35 -5.57
CA ASN A 77 -3.00 -2.35 -6.04
C ASN A 77 -2.62 -2.93 -7.42
N LEU A 78 -1.51 -2.52 -8.04
CA LEU A 78 -1.11 -2.97 -9.39
C LEU A 78 -0.95 -4.49 -9.45
N TYR A 79 -0.33 -5.05 -8.41
CA TYR A 79 -0.13 -6.49 -8.22
C TYR A 79 -1.10 -7.07 -7.18
N ARG A 80 -2.32 -6.54 -7.09
CA ARG A 80 -3.31 -7.07 -6.15
C ARG A 80 -3.67 -8.50 -6.55
N GLY A 81 -3.54 -9.44 -5.61
CA GLY A 81 -3.88 -10.84 -5.85
C GLY A 81 -2.80 -11.59 -6.62
N ILE A 82 -1.58 -11.05 -6.73
CA ILE A 82 -0.42 -11.80 -7.22
C ILE A 82 -0.12 -13.02 -6.32
N GLU A 83 -0.59 -12.99 -5.07
CA GLU A 83 -0.52 -14.10 -4.13
C GLU A 83 -1.61 -15.16 -4.38
N GLN A 84 -2.62 -14.90 -5.22
CA GLN A 84 -3.73 -15.84 -5.47
C GLN A 84 -3.23 -17.06 -6.24
N GLY A 85 -3.01 -18.16 -5.50
CA GLY A 85 -2.39 -19.40 -5.98
C GLY A 85 -1.31 -19.93 -5.03
N GLN A 86 -0.78 -19.07 -4.14
CA GLN A 86 0.05 -19.43 -2.99
C GLN A 86 -0.82 -19.32 -1.72
N THR A 87 -1.17 -20.48 -1.15
CA THR A 87 -1.94 -20.71 0.10
C THR A 87 -2.58 -19.51 0.82
N SER A 88 -3.92 -19.57 0.82
CA SER A 88 -4.93 -18.80 1.52
C SER A 88 -4.61 -18.37 2.96
N GLY A 89 -4.83 -17.09 3.29
CA GLY A 89 -4.92 -16.66 4.69
C GLY A 89 -4.70 -15.18 4.98
N GLY A 90 -5.13 -14.27 4.12
CA GLY A 90 -4.91 -12.84 4.33
C GLY A 90 -5.97 -12.01 3.62
N SER A 91 -7.24 -12.15 4.01
CA SER A 91 -8.19 -11.09 3.70
C SER A 91 -7.62 -9.81 4.31
N MET A 92 -7.55 -8.72 3.54
CA MET A 92 -7.32 -7.39 4.10
C MET A 92 -8.24 -7.27 5.31
N VAL A 93 -7.70 -7.29 6.54
CA VAL A 93 -8.53 -7.25 7.73
C VAL A 93 -9.28 -5.92 7.67
N GLY A 94 -10.59 -6.02 7.40
CA GLY A 94 -11.39 -4.90 6.91
C GLY A 94 -11.73 -5.06 5.43
N GLY A 95 -12.64 -5.99 5.14
CA GLY A 95 -13.43 -5.94 3.91
C GLY A 95 -14.04 -4.55 3.77
N CYS A 96 -13.83 -3.95 2.61
CA CYS A 96 -14.85 -3.08 2.03
C CYS A 96 -15.86 -3.99 1.33
#